data_AF-R0H7T5-F1
#
_entry.id   AF-R0H7T5-F1
#
_cell.length_a   1.000
_cell.length_b   1.000
_cell.length_c   1.000
_cell.angle_alpha   90.00
_cell.angle_beta   90.00
_cell.angle_gamma   90.00
#
_symmetry.space_group_name_H-M   'P 1'
#
loop_
_entity.id
_entity.type
_entity.pdbx_description
1 polymer ?
#
loop_
_entity_poly.entity_id
_entity_poly.type
_entity_poly.pdbx_seq_one_letter_code
_entity_poly.pdbx_strand_id
1 'polypeptide(L)'
;MNSCKSLIRTSISSFGLVPRSIPSSSITFISVRTLSPLSLLPPNPCIGTARRTFRSTTFSQFNGAAAALSPESFTEESPKDTVKELLTTNRVEASRSMMKMERRSILSDGEGDCRGSWFPYEDRFRCGEVHLSSREVLEAVTPHMMEERRDRFRRVVENRSYSVCLVVEGLSDFGNISAAFRSADALGIQSVHVVSCDSSKRYNGNRHVSMGAEKWLDIEFWDTPKECFNALKSRGYRIATTHLGMDTVSIYDMDWSCPTAIVVGNEGSGISDEALELSDLCCSIPMNGMVDSFNVSVAAGILMHHAVSDRITRLGSHGDLSESEKDILTAEFSLRHSRSSLSIAYEFAKRKQNSTSF
;
A
#
# COMPACT_ATOMS: atom_id res chain seq x y z
N MET A 1 12.97 5.85 -27.60
CA MET A 1 13.57 4.56 -28.00
C MET A 1 13.13 3.49 -27.01
N ASN A 2 12.23 2.62 -27.48
CA ASN A 2 11.92 1.23 -27.14
C ASN A 2 12.10 0.74 -25.69
N SER A 3 11.02 0.37 -24.98
CA SER A 3 10.18 -0.84 -25.13
C SER A 3 10.84 -2.11 -24.59
N CYS A 4 10.31 -2.63 -23.48
CA CYS A 4 10.23 -4.06 -23.19
C CYS A 4 8.84 -4.35 -22.59
N LYS A 5 7.85 -4.54 -23.49
CA LYS A 5 6.61 -5.26 -23.21
C LYS A 5 6.88 -6.72 -23.58
N SER A 6 6.74 -7.65 -22.64
CA SER A 6 6.52 -9.06 -22.97
C SER A 6 5.21 -9.50 -22.32
N LEU A 7 4.18 -9.56 -23.17
CA LEU A 7 2.92 -10.26 -22.94
C LEU A 7 3.03 -11.57 -23.71
N ILE A 8 2.85 -12.71 -23.05
CA ILE A 8 2.50 -13.96 -23.74
C ILE A 8 1.02 -14.21 -23.46
N ARG A 9 0.26 -14.22 -24.55
CA ARG A 9 -1.17 -14.50 -24.62
C ARG A 9 -1.37 -16.00 -24.87
N THR A 10 -2.39 -16.51 -24.19
CA THR A 10 -3.06 -17.81 -24.24
C THR A 10 -3.14 -18.54 -25.58
N SER A 11 -3.09 -19.88 -25.52
CA SER A 11 -3.76 -20.78 -26.47
C SER A 11 -4.79 -21.61 -25.71
N ILE A 12 -6.07 -21.39 -26.03
CA ILE A 12 -7.20 -22.27 -25.68
C ILE A 12 -7.54 -23.05 -26.95
N SER A 13 -7.51 -24.38 -26.87
CA SER A 13 -8.25 -25.22 -27.80
C SER A 13 -9.09 -26.22 -27.02
N SER A 14 -10.38 -26.13 -27.27
CA SER A 14 -11.49 -26.91 -26.72
C SER A 14 -11.40 -28.38 -27.11
N PHE A 15 -11.64 -29.31 -26.19
CA PHE A 15 -12.20 -30.63 -26.52
C PHE A 15 -12.98 -31.23 -25.33
N GLY A 16 -14.30 -31.30 -25.50
CA GLY A 16 -15.17 -32.47 -25.23
C GLY A 16 -15.27 -33.05 -23.82
N LEU A 17 -16.39 -32.76 -23.15
CA LEU A 17 -16.99 -33.60 -22.10
C LEU A 17 -17.57 -34.90 -22.69
N VAL A 18 -17.17 -36.06 -22.15
CA VAL A 18 -18.04 -37.26 -21.99
C VAL A 18 -17.57 -38.00 -20.71
N PRO A 19 -18.47 -38.40 -19.79
CA PRO A 19 -18.12 -39.11 -18.56
C PRO A 19 -18.15 -40.63 -18.75
N ARG A 20 -17.28 -41.39 -18.07
CA ARG A 20 -17.49 -42.83 -17.87
C ARG A 20 -16.72 -43.41 -16.67
N SER A 21 -17.52 -43.82 -15.68
CA SER A 21 -17.48 -45.09 -14.92
C SER A 21 -16.19 -45.56 -14.23
N ILE A 22 -16.33 -45.70 -12.90
CA ILE A 22 -15.59 -46.52 -11.94
C ILE A 22 -15.46 -47.98 -12.43
N PRO A 23 -14.36 -48.67 -12.10
CA PRO A 23 -14.52 -49.90 -11.32
C PRO A 23 -13.57 -50.00 -10.12
N SER A 24 -14.11 -50.59 -9.06
CA SER A 24 -13.45 -51.16 -7.88
C SER A 24 -12.49 -52.31 -8.22
N SER A 25 -11.40 -52.48 -7.46
CA SER A 25 -10.99 -53.73 -6.77
C SER A 25 -9.55 -53.68 -6.23
N SER A 26 -9.44 -53.74 -4.90
CA SER A 26 -8.57 -54.58 -4.05
C SER A 26 -7.07 -54.83 -4.32
N ILE A 27 -6.27 -54.37 -3.35
CA ILE A 27 -5.25 -55.07 -2.52
C ILE A 27 -4.13 -55.88 -3.23
N THR A 28 -2.87 -55.48 -2.99
CA THR A 28 -1.83 -56.38 -2.43
C THR A 28 -0.59 -55.62 -1.93
N PHE A 29 -0.16 -55.97 -0.72
CA PHE A 29 1.12 -55.63 -0.07
C PHE A 29 2.28 -56.45 -0.68
N ILE A 30 3.51 -55.92 -0.65
CA ILE A 30 4.85 -56.56 -0.45
C ILE A 30 5.89 -55.43 -0.69
N SER A 31 6.46 -54.80 0.34
CA SER A 31 7.66 -55.16 1.13
C SER A 31 9.03 -54.87 0.46
N VAL A 32 9.66 -53.81 0.98
CA VAL A 32 11.09 -53.63 1.35
C VAL A 32 12.18 -54.18 0.41
N ARG A 33 13.06 -53.28 -0.07
CA ARG A 33 14.53 -53.46 0.04
C ARG A 33 15.30 -52.15 -0.19
N THR A 34 16.09 -51.84 0.83
CA THR A 34 17.23 -50.91 0.91
C THR A 34 18.33 -51.23 -0.11
N LEU A 35 19.08 -50.21 -0.57
CA LEU A 35 20.57 -50.16 -0.63
C LEU A 35 21.05 -48.87 -1.36
N SER A 36 21.86 -48.07 -0.67
CA SER A 36 22.84 -47.11 -1.25
C SER A 36 24.22 -47.82 -1.28
N PRO A 37 25.40 -47.19 -1.59
CA PRO A 37 25.79 -45.94 -2.29
C PRO A 37 27.01 -46.15 -3.25
N LEU A 38 27.72 -45.05 -3.63
CA LEU A 38 29.05 -44.91 -4.32
C LEU A 38 29.01 -44.96 -5.87
N SER A 39 29.80 -44.22 -6.68
CA SER A 39 31.11 -43.51 -6.61
C SER A 39 31.25 -42.63 -7.88
N LEU A 40 31.68 -41.35 -7.85
CA LEU A 40 33.04 -40.76 -7.93
C LEU A 40 33.83 -40.89 -9.26
N LEU A 41 34.43 -39.74 -9.66
CA LEU A 41 35.57 -39.42 -10.60
C LEU A 41 35.25 -39.01 -12.06
N PRO A 42 36.14 -38.28 -12.80
CA PRO A 42 37.22 -37.32 -12.46
C PRO A 42 37.27 -36.05 -13.40
N PRO A 43 38.29 -35.16 -13.31
CA PRO A 43 38.31 -33.77 -13.85
C PRO A 43 39.28 -33.50 -15.04
N ASN A 44 39.33 -32.21 -15.48
CA ASN A 44 40.35 -31.44 -16.25
C ASN A 44 40.05 -31.11 -17.73
N PRO A 45 40.71 -30.12 -18.40
CA PRO A 45 41.74 -29.15 -17.95
C PRO A 45 41.51 -27.66 -18.32
N CYS A 46 42.40 -26.81 -17.79
CA CYS A 46 42.62 -25.39 -18.06
C CYS A 46 43.38 -25.09 -19.38
N ILE A 47 43.25 -23.86 -19.91
CA ILE A 47 44.31 -22.87 -20.28
C ILE A 47 43.78 -21.87 -21.34
N GLY A 48 44.00 -20.57 -21.11
CA GLY A 48 43.81 -19.53 -22.13
C GLY A 48 43.81 -18.08 -21.59
N THR A 49 45.00 -17.51 -21.46
CA THR A 49 45.34 -16.18 -20.92
C THR A 49 44.88 -14.97 -21.76
N ALA A 50 44.48 -13.87 -21.10
CA ALA A 50 44.80 -12.50 -21.54
C ALA A 50 44.71 -11.50 -20.37
N ARG A 51 45.86 -10.96 -19.97
CA ARG A 51 46.08 -9.99 -18.89
C ARG A 51 46.13 -8.60 -19.51
N ARG A 52 45.29 -7.65 -19.07
CA ARG A 52 45.45 -6.22 -19.38
C ARG A 52 45.73 -5.46 -18.09
N THR A 53 46.95 -4.94 -18.01
CA THR A 53 47.51 -4.09 -16.96
C THR A 53 46.91 -2.69 -17.00
N PHE A 54 46.43 -2.18 -15.86
CA PHE A 54 46.33 -0.73 -15.63
C PHE A 54 47.43 -0.32 -14.64
N ARG A 55 48.28 0.61 -15.09
CA ARG A 55 49.38 1.20 -14.31
C ARG A 55 48.85 2.29 -13.40
N SER A 56 49.43 2.30 -12.20
CA SER A 56 49.44 3.38 -11.22
C SER A 56 50.25 4.58 -11.73
N THR A 57 49.78 5.80 -11.43
CA THR A 57 50.60 7.01 -11.35
C THR A 57 50.03 7.94 -10.28
N THR A 58 50.77 8.07 -9.19
CA THR A 58 50.81 9.23 -8.28
C THR A 58 51.56 10.39 -8.94
N PHE A 59 51.11 11.64 -8.78
CA PHE A 59 52.00 12.80 -8.63
C PHE A 59 51.32 13.98 -7.94
N SER A 60 52.17 14.77 -7.29
CA SER A 60 51.98 15.75 -6.22
C SER A 60 51.62 17.18 -6.65
N GLN A 61 51.02 17.90 -5.69
CA GLN A 61 51.15 19.33 -5.33
C GLN A 61 51.46 20.39 -6.41
N PHE A 62 50.62 21.42 -6.46
CA PHE A 62 51.05 22.81 -6.60
C PHE A 62 50.19 23.76 -5.76
N ASN A 63 50.86 24.68 -5.06
CA ASN A 63 50.33 25.75 -4.21
C ASN A 63 49.63 26.85 -5.03
N GLY A 64 48.61 27.47 -4.44
CA GLY A 64 48.03 28.73 -4.88
C GLY A 64 47.25 29.39 -3.75
N ALA A 65 47.73 30.54 -3.29
CA ALA A 65 47.26 31.27 -2.10
C ALA A 65 45.83 31.82 -2.22
N ALA A 66 45.11 31.86 -1.09
CA ALA A 66 43.95 32.73 -0.91
C ALA A 66 43.90 33.23 0.55
N ALA A 67 43.99 34.54 0.69
CA ALA A 67 44.04 35.28 1.94
C ALA A 67 42.67 35.31 2.64
N ALA A 68 42.71 35.26 3.97
CA ALA A 68 41.58 35.43 4.87
C ALA A 68 41.24 36.92 5.05
N LEU A 69 39.95 37.27 4.99
CA LEU A 69 39.39 38.50 5.55
C LEU A 69 37.96 38.22 6.08
N SER A 70 37.68 38.84 7.22
CA SER A 70 36.57 38.66 8.17
C SER A 70 35.20 39.16 7.66
N PRO A 71 34.08 38.82 8.35
CA PRO A 71 32.73 39.15 7.89
C PRO A 71 32.28 40.53 8.38
N GLU A 72 31.77 41.37 7.46
CA GLU A 72 31.03 42.58 7.81
C GLU A 72 29.52 42.38 7.64
N SER A 73 28.80 42.87 8.65
CA SER A 73 27.36 42.96 8.80
C SER A 73 26.71 43.88 7.77
N PHE A 74 25.63 43.42 7.12
CA PHE A 74 24.65 44.30 6.49
C PHE A 74 23.23 43.85 6.83
N THR A 75 22.53 44.74 7.53
CA THR A 75 21.08 44.76 7.69
C THR A 75 20.43 45.30 6.41
N GLU A 76 19.62 44.49 5.74
CA GLU A 76 18.63 44.97 4.78
C GLU A 76 17.27 44.37 5.14
N GLU A 77 16.39 45.22 5.70
CA GLU A 77 14.95 45.01 5.65
C GLU A 77 14.49 45.16 4.20
N SER A 78 13.89 44.11 3.64
CA SER A 78 13.23 44.18 2.32
C SER A 78 11.77 43.71 2.42
N PRO A 79 10.90 44.24 1.55
CA PRO A 79 9.50 44.46 1.84
C PRO A 79 8.69 43.17 1.84
N LYS A 80 7.75 43.11 2.79
CA LYS A 80 6.76 42.04 2.98
C LYS A 80 6.34 41.38 1.68
N ASP A 81 6.63 40.09 1.63
CA ASP A 81 6.44 39.13 0.56
C ASP A 81 4.93 38.86 0.32
N THR A 82 4.18 39.93 0.02
CA THR A 82 2.71 39.93 -0.11
C THR A 82 2.28 39.01 -1.25
N VAL A 83 3.15 38.83 -2.26
CA VAL A 83 2.91 37.94 -3.40
C VAL A 83 3.16 36.47 -3.02
N LYS A 84 4.18 36.13 -2.22
CA LYS A 84 4.31 34.76 -1.68
C LYS A 84 3.22 34.47 -0.66
N GLU A 85 2.80 35.44 0.14
CA GLU A 85 1.71 35.27 1.10
C GLU A 85 0.37 35.04 0.38
N LEU A 86 0.13 35.70 -0.76
CA LEU A 86 -1.03 35.43 -1.62
C LEU A 86 -0.95 34.08 -2.35
N LEU A 87 0.25 33.65 -2.76
CA LEU A 87 0.47 32.35 -3.39
C LEU A 87 0.47 31.19 -2.38
N THR A 88 0.76 31.43 -1.10
CA THR A 88 0.63 30.42 -0.03
C THR A 88 -0.79 30.36 0.51
N THR A 89 -1.47 31.50 0.68
CA THR A 89 -2.85 31.55 1.20
C THR A 89 -3.83 30.88 0.22
N ASN A 90 -3.75 31.18 -1.08
CA ASN A 90 -4.57 30.51 -2.11
C ASN A 90 -4.22 29.02 -2.28
N ARG A 91 -2.98 28.61 -2.00
CA ARG A 91 -2.55 27.21 -2.12
C ARG A 91 -2.93 26.37 -0.90
N VAL A 92 -3.07 27.01 0.26
CA VAL A 92 -3.58 26.40 1.50
C VAL A 92 -5.10 26.25 1.44
N GLU A 93 -5.83 27.21 0.88
CA GLU A 93 -7.27 27.04 0.60
C GLU A 93 -7.53 25.99 -0.49
N ALA A 94 -6.76 25.98 -1.58
CA ALA A 94 -6.90 24.94 -2.63
C ALA A 94 -6.50 23.53 -2.15
N SER A 95 -5.68 23.42 -1.10
CA SER A 95 -5.31 22.12 -0.50
C SER A 95 -6.28 21.68 0.61
N ARG A 96 -7.03 22.62 1.22
CA ARG A 96 -8.13 22.34 2.16
C ARG A 96 -9.48 22.13 1.46
N SER A 97 -9.63 22.71 0.26
CA SER A 97 -10.75 22.54 -0.67
C SER A 97 -10.47 21.41 -1.68
N MET A 98 -10.02 20.26 -1.17
CA MET A 98 -9.97 19.05 -1.97
C MET A 98 -11.26 18.29 -1.73
N MET A 99 -11.98 17.95 -2.81
CA MET A 99 -13.07 16.97 -2.73
C MET A 99 -12.50 15.71 -2.08
N LYS A 100 -12.94 15.47 -0.85
CA LYS A 100 -12.61 14.28 -0.08
C LYS A 100 -13.93 13.58 0.19
N MET A 101 -14.01 12.31 -0.17
CA MET A 101 -15.06 11.42 0.27
C MET A 101 -15.24 11.54 1.80
N GLU A 102 -16.46 11.81 2.25
CA GLU A 102 -16.75 11.94 3.67
C GLU A 102 -16.73 10.56 4.34
N ARG A 103 -16.26 10.55 5.59
CA ARG A 103 -16.20 9.34 6.39
C ARG A 103 -17.44 9.24 7.25
N ARG A 104 -17.93 8.01 7.42
CA ARG A 104 -19.00 7.73 8.38
C ARG A 104 -18.58 8.21 9.77
N SER A 105 -19.48 8.93 10.44
CA SER A 105 -19.25 9.30 11.84
C SER A 105 -19.19 8.02 12.68
N ILE A 106 -18.19 7.89 13.54
CA ILE A 106 -18.04 6.75 14.47
C ILE A 106 -19.12 6.82 15.58
N LEU A 107 -19.89 7.92 15.65
CA LEU A 107 -20.85 8.25 16.69
C LEU A 107 -22.23 8.56 16.08
N SER A 108 -22.91 7.55 15.53
CA SER A 108 -24.38 7.58 15.44
C SER A 108 -24.96 6.16 15.33
N ASP A 109 -25.68 5.82 16.40
CA ASP A 109 -26.91 5.03 16.49
C ASP A 109 -26.92 3.53 16.12
N GLY A 110 -27.12 2.72 17.17
CA GLY A 110 -28.32 1.89 17.37
C GLY A 110 -28.70 0.85 16.30
N GLU A 111 -28.70 -0.43 16.70
CA GLU A 111 -29.43 -1.55 16.09
C GLU A 111 -29.66 -1.46 14.57
N GLY A 112 -28.56 -1.47 13.81
CA GLY A 112 -28.55 -1.70 12.37
C GLY A 112 -27.73 -2.95 12.07
N ASP A 113 -28.26 -3.82 11.21
CA ASP A 113 -27.70 -5.11 10.78
C ASP A 113 -26.15 -5.09 10.74
N CYS A 114 -25.50 -5.69 11.76
CA CYS A 114 -24.05 -5.73 11.92
C CYS A 114 -23.39 -6.70 10.94
N ARG A 115 -23.77 -6.63 9.66
CA ARG A 115 -23.06 -7.26 8.55
C ARG A 115 -22.18 -6.22 7.86
N GLY A 116 -20.99 -6.06 8.42
CA GLY A 116 -19.73 -6.16 7.68
C GLY A 116 -19.58 -5.31 6.42
N SER A 117 -19.44 -4.00 6.58
CA SER A 117 -18.75 -3.19 5.57
C SER A 117 -17.59 -2.44 6.24
N TRP A 118 -16.38 -2.93 6.01
CA TRP A 118 -15.11 -2.32 6.44
C TRP A 118 -14.76 -1.05 5.64
N PHE A 119 -15.64 -0.66 4.72
CA PHE A 119 -15.52 0.52 3.91
C PHE A 119 -15.97 1.76 4.71
N PRO A 120 -15.07 2.68 5.07
CA PRO A 120 -15.37 3.72 6.07
C PRO A 120 -16.05 4.96 5.48
N TYR A 121 -16.43 4.95 4.20
CA TYR A 121 -16.86 6.15 3.50
C TYR A 121 -18.34 6.16 3.16
N GLU A 122 -18.87 7.37 3.09
CA GLU A 122 -20.21 7.67 2.61
C GLU A 122 -20.16 8.06 1.12
N ASP A 123 -21.29 7.89 0.44
CA ASP A 123 -21.45 8.34 -0.94
C ASP A 123 -21.67 9.87 -1.02
N ARG A 124 -20.73 10.61 -0.47
CA ARG A 124 -20.80 12.06 -0.31
C ARG A 124 -19.44 12.70 -0.51
N PHE A 125 -19.32 13.46 -1.59
CA PHE A 125 -18.12 14.21 -1.94
C PHE A 125 -18.37 15.69 -1.66
N ARG A 126 -17.65 16.23 -0.68
CA ARG A 126 -17.79 17.64 -0.29
C ARG A 126 -17.08 18.58 -1.27
N CYS A 127 -17.79 19.59 -1.74
CA CYS A 127 -17.33 20.59 -2.70
C CYS A 127 -17.75 21.99 -2.24
N GLY A 128 -16.97 22.60 -1.35
CA GLY A 128 -17.41 23.80 -0.64
C GLY A 128 -18.66 23.49 0.19
N GLU A 129 -19.74 24.23 -0.05
CA GLU A 129 -21.05 24.04 0.60
C GLU A 129 -21.94 22.97 -0.06
N VAL A 130 -21.52 22.44 -1.22
CA VAL A 130 -22.32 21.49 -2.01
C VAL A 130 -21.78 20.08 -1.84
N HIS A 131 -22.66 19.10 -1.83
CA HIS A 131 -22.30 17.68 -1.86
C HIS A 131 -22.67 17.07 -3.22
N LEU A 132 -21.75 16.26 -3.75
CA LEU A 132 -21.98 15.41 -4.91
C LEU A 132 -22.01 13.94 -4.50
N SER A 133 -22.83 13.14 -5.17
CA SER A 133 -22.75 11.67 -5.09
C SER A 133 -21.65 11.13 -6.02
N SER A 134 -21.20 9.90 -5.79
CA SER A 134 -20.24 9.18 -6.66
C SER A 134 -20.71 9.14 -8.11
N ARG A 135 -22.00 8.88 -8.33
CA ARG A 135 -22.61 8.86 -9.67
C ARG A 135 -22.48 10.19 -10.39
N GLU A 136 -22.73 11.28 -9.69
CA GLU A 136 -22.61 12.64 -10.25
C GLU A 136 -21.16 13.02 -10.54
N VAL A 137 -20.24 12.64 -9.65
CA VAL A 137 -18.80 12.82 -9.89
C VAL A 137 -18.37 12.04 -11.13
N LEU A 138 -18.81 10.79 -11.27
CA LEU A 138 -18.49 9.96 -12.42
C LEU A 138 -19.13 10.52 -13.69
N GLU A 139 -20.37 10.98 -13.66
CA GLU A 139 -21.03 11.62 -14.81
C GLU A 139 -20.26 12.86 -15.28
N ALA A 140 -19.80 13.69 -14.35
CA ALA A 140 -19.05 14.90 -14.65
C ALA A 140 -17.66 14.60 -15.22
N VAL A 141 -16.93 13.66 -14.64
CA VAL A 141 -15.50 13.44 -14.95
C VAL A 141 -15.28 12.44 -16.08
N THR A 142 -16.14 11.42 -16.20
CA THR A 142 -15.98 10.30 -17.15
C THR A 142 -15.86 10.72 -18.62
N PRO A 143 -16.65 11.67 -19.14
CA PRO A 143 -16.54 12.11 -20.54
C PRO A 143 -15.19 12.74 -20.90
N HIS A 144 -14.47 13.25 -19.90
CA HIS A 144 -13.19 13.91 -20.05
C HIS A 144 -12.00 12.98 -19.80
N MET A 145 -12.25 11.67 -19.64
CA MET A 145 -11.24 10.67 -19.34
C MET A 145 -11.13 9.61 -20.44
N MET A 146 -9.89 9.26 -20.77
CA MET A 146 -9.58 8.20 -21.75
C MET A 146 -10.18 6.85 -21.34
N GLU A 147 -10.72 6.10 -22.30
CA GLU A 147 -11.36 4.79 -22.07
C GLU A 147 -10.40 3.78 -21.43
N GLU A 148 -9.18 3.65 -21.95
CA GLU A 148 -8.14 2.77 -21.39
C GLU A 148 -7.87 3.04 -19.90
N ARG A 149 -8.01 4.31 -19.48
CA ARG A 149 -7.79 4.73 -18.10
C ARG A 149 -8.98 4.34 -17.22
N ARG A 150 -10.20 4.51 -17.72
CA ARG A 150 -11.44 4.07 -17.06
C ARG A 150 -11.43 2.57 -16.82
N ASP A 151 -11.05 1.79 -17.84
CA ASP A 151 -10.96 0.34 -17.74
C ASP A 151 -9.88 -0.13 -16.77
N ARG A 152 -8.79 0.64 -16.64
CA ARG A 152 -7.78 0.39 -15.61
C ARG A 152 -8.35 0.64 -14.22
N PHE A 153 -9.10 1.71 -14.00
CA PHE A 153 -9.72 1.96 -12.69
C PHE A 153 -10.72 0.88 -12.32
N ARG A 154 -11.61 0.50 -13.24
CA ARG A 154 -12.57 -0.59 -13.01
C ARG A 154 -11.88 -1.87 -12.54
N ARG A 155 -10.86 -2.33 -13.28
CA ARG A 155 -10.10 -3.54 -12.93
C ARG A 155 -9.37 -3.45 -11.60
N VAL A 156 -8.82 -2.29 -11.26
CA VAL A 156 -8.12 -2.10 -9.97
C VAL A 156 -9.14 -2.14 -8.83
N VAL A 157 -10.25 -1.40 -8.95
CA VAL A 157 -11.29 -1.31 -7.92
C VAL A 157 -11.96 -2.66 -7.66
N GLU A 158 -12.18 -3.48 -8.70
CA GLU A 158 -12.68 -4.86 -8.54
C GLU A 158 -11.82 -5.73 -7.61
N ASN A 159 -10.51 -5.44 -7.53
CA ASN A 159 -9.56 -6.20 -6.71
C ASN A 159 -9.16 -5.47 -5.44
N ARG A 160 -9.84 -4.36 -5.08
CA ARG A 160 -9.57 -3.65 -3.83
C ARG A 160 -10.24 -4.34 -2.65
N SER A 161 -9.51 -4.43 -1.56
CA SER A 161 -9.98 -4.95 -0.29
C SER A 161 -9.81 -3.93 0.82
N TYR A 162 -10.83 -3.83 1.67
CA TYR A 162 -10.75 -3.14 2.96
C TYR A 162 -10.67 -4.10 4.13
N SER A 163 -11.14 -5.35 4.03
CA SER A 163 -11.09 -6.28 5.16
C SER A 163 -9.66 -6.67 5.59
N VAL A 164 -8.65 -6.45 4.75
CA VAL A 164 -7.24 -6.49 5.17
C VAL A 164 -6.64 -5.08 5.08
N CYS A 165 -6.03 -4.60 6.16
CA CYS A 165 -5.32 -3.34 6.18
C CYS A 165 -3.90 -3.50 6.74
N LEU A 166 -3.02 -2.58 6.36
CA LEU A 166 -1.64 -2.52 6.84
C LEU A 166 -1.51 -1.43 7.89
N VAL A 167 -0.87 -1.72 9.02
CA VAL A 167 -0.49 -0.76 10.04
C VAL A 167 1.04 -0.78 10.16
N VAL A 168 1.66 0.39 10.00
CA VAL A 168 3.11 0.54 10.19
C VAL A 168 3.35 1.33 11.47
N GLU A 169 3.97 0.69 12.44
CA GLU A 169 4.36 1.29 13.72
C GLU A 169 5.84 1.70 13.70
N GLY A 170 6.12 2.94 14.09
CA GLY A 170 7.49 3.43 14.27
C GLY A 170 8.12 3.96 12.97
N LEU A 171 7.84 5.23 12.67
CA LEU A 171 8.33 5.94 11.49
C LEU A 171 9.81 6.30 11.60
N SER A 172 10.67 5.33 11.34
CA SER A 172 12.12 5.55 11.29
C SER A 172 12.62 5.84 9.86
N ASP A 173 12.18 5.05 8.88
CA ASP A 173 12.62 5.16 7.48
C ASP A 173 11.45 5.28 6.49
N PHE A 174 11.43 6.40 5.76
CA PHE A 174 10.48 6.66 4.69
C PHE A 174 10.64 5.73 3.49
N GLY A 175 11.84 5.21 3.25
CA GLY A 175 12.12 4.25 2.17
C GLY A 175 11.31 2.97 2.35
N ASN A 176 11.37 2.40 3.54
CA ASN A 176 10.59 1.21 3.91
C ASN A 176 9.08 1.43 3.88
N ILE A 177 8.60 2.57 4.38
CA ILE A 177 7.16 2.91 4.36
C ILE A 177 6.66 2.98 2.92
N SER A 178 7.40 3.69 2.07
CA SER A 178 7.11 3.81 0.64
C SER A 178 7.06 2.45 -0.06
N ALA A 179 8.02 1.57 0.23
CA ALA A 179 8.06 0.22 -0.31
C ALA A 179 6.87 -0.62 0.17
N ALA A 180 6.50 -0.52 1.45
CA ALA A 180 5.33 -1.19 2.00
C ALA A 180 4.02 -0.70 1.37
N PHE A 181 3.87 0.62 1.17
CA PHE A 181 2.72 1.20 0.46
C PHE A 181 2.64 0.73 -0.98
N ARG A 182 3.77 0.67 -1.69
CA ARG A 182 3.79 0.13 -3.05
C ARG A 182 3.33 -1.33 -3.09
N SER A 183 3.74 -2.13 -2.11
CA SER A 183 3.27 -3.52 -1.97
C SER A 183 1.76 -3.57 -1.68
N ALA A 184 1.26 -2.73 -0.78
CA ALA A 184 -0.17 -2.65 -0.46
C ALA A 184 -1.00 -2.28 -1.71
N ASP A 185 -0.57 -1.25 -2.46
CA ASP A 185 -1.21 -0.84 -3.71
C ASP A 185 -1.24 -1.97 -4.74
N ALA A 186 -0.10 -2.62 -4.95
CA ALA A 186 0.05 -3.71 -5.92
C ALA A 186 -0.79 -4.95 -5.57
N LEU A 187 -1.01 -5.20 -4.28
CA LEU A 187 -1.78 -6.33 -3.75
C LEU A 187 -3.26 -6.03 -3.56
N GLY A 188 -3.72 -4.83 -3.91
CA GLY A 188 -5.13 -4.45 -3.80
C GLY A 188 -5.57 -4.11 -2.37
N ILE A 189 -4.66 -3.94 -1.42
CA ILE A 189 -5.00 -3.44 -0.08
C ILE A 189 -5.21 -1.93 -0.17
N GLN A 190 -6.37 -1.45 0.26
CA GLN A 190 -6.73 -0.03 0.09
C GLN A 190 -6.40 0.82 1.32
N SER A 191 -6.60 0.27 2.52
CA SER A 191 -6.46 1.00 3.79
C SER A 191 -5.07 0.76 4.40
N VAL A 192 -4.38 1.86 4.71
CA VAL A 192 -3.07 1.84 5.36
C VAL A 192 -3.01 2.83 6.51
N HIS A 193 -2.48 2.39 7.64
CA HIS A 193 -2.39 3.14 8.88
C HIS A 193 -0.92 3.30 9.27
N VAL A 194 -0.62 4.47 9.81
CA VAL A 194 0.74 4.89 10.11
C VAL A 194 0.74 5.45 11.53
N VAL A 195 1.46 4.79 12.43
CA VAL A 195 1.55 5.21 13.85
C VAL A 195 2.91 5.86 14.08
N SER A 196 2.89 7.14 14.44
CA SER A 196 4.12 7.88 14.74
C SER A 196 4.54 7.62 16.19
N CYS A 197 5.68 6.97 16.41
CA CYS A 197 6.23 6.81 17.77
C CYS A 197 6.89 8.10 18.31
N ASP A 198 7.06 9.13 17.47
CA ASP A 198 7.71 10.38 17.85
C ASP A 198 6.87 11.57 17.36
N SER A 199 6.35 12.35 18.31
CA SER A 199 5.57 13.56 18.04
C SER A 199 6.36 14.62 17.27
N SER A 200 7.70 14.57 17.31
CA SER A 200 8.60 15.48 16.58
C SER A 200 8.84 15.08 15.13
N LYS A 201 8.63 13.79 14.79
CA LYS A 201 8.75 13.22 13.43
C LYS A 201 7.37 12.96 12.84
N ARG A 202 6.46 13.94 12.96
CA ARG A 202 5.27 13.94 12.09
C ARG A 202 5.72 13.71 10.66
N TYR A 203 4.92 12.98 9.89
CA TYR A 203 5.07 12.82 8.44
C TYR A 203 5.00 14.23 7.78
N ASN A 204 6.07 14.99 7.92
CA ASN A 204 6.23 16.33 7.41
C ASN A 204 6.74 16.17 5.99
N GLY A 205 5.80 15.93 5.08
CA GLY A 205 5.90 16.42 3.71
C GLY A 205 7.03 15.90 2.82
N ASN A 206 7.75 14.84 3.20
CA ASN A 206 8.68 14.16 2.29
C ASN A 206 7.92 13.27 1.30
N ARG A 207 7.06 13.92 0.51
CA ARG A 207 6.32 13.42 -0.67
C ARG A 207 7.24 12.88 -1.78
N HIS A 208 8.54 12.83 -1.52
CA HIS A 208 9.58 12.49 -2.48
C HIS A 208 9.98 11.01 -2.47
N VAL A 209 9.50 10.19 -1.52
CA VAL A 209 9.95 8.79 -1.40
C VAL A 209 8.99 7.77 -2.04
N SER A 210 7.75 8.12 -2.41
CA SER A 210 6.94 7.32 -3.36
C SER A 210 6.18 8.20 -4.35
N MET A 211 6.73 8.36 -5.55
CA MET A 211 6.10 9.10 -6.65
C MET A 211 4.89 8.37 -7.30
N GLY A 212 4.03 7.66 -6.54
CA GLY A 212 2.86 7.06 -7.18
C GLY A 212 1.83 6.34 -6.30
N ALA A 213 2.25 5.38 -5.47
CA ALA A 213 1.31 4.45 -4.81
C ALA A 213 0.44 5.13 -3.74
N GLU A 214 1.01 6.03 -2.94
CA GLU A 214 0.31 6.79 -1.88
C GLU A 214 -0.97 7.47 -2.37
N LYS A 215 -0.97 7.92 -3.63
CA LYS A 215 -2.12 8.57 -4.26
C LYS A 215 -3.32 7.63 -4.40
N TRP A 216 -3.11 6.32 -4.50
CA TRP A 216 -4.17 5.34 -4.73
C TRP A 216 -4.60 4.64 -3.45
N LEU A 217 -3.94 4.93 -2.33
CA LEU A 217 -4.21 4.34 -1.02
C LEU A 217 -4.92 5.34 -0.11
N ASP A 218 -5.54 4.80 0.92
CA ASP A 218 -6.14 5.60 1.99
C ASP A 218 -5.24 5.52 3.22
N ILE A 219 -4.54 6.62 3.47
CA ILE A 219 -3.52 6.68 4.51
C ILE A 219 -4.06 7.44 5.71
N GLU A 220 -4.06 6.77 6.87
CA GLU A 220 -4.45 7.34 8.16
C GLU A 220 -3.24 7.43 9.09
N PHE A 221 -3.00 8.63 9.63
CA PHE A 221 -1.93 8.87 10.59
C PHE A 221 -2.48 8.92 12.01
N TRP A 222 -1.75 8.31 12.92
CA TRP A 222 -2.10 8.18 14.33
C TRP A 222 -0.92 8.57 15.19
N ASP A 223 -1.22 9.21 16.33
CA ASP A 223 -0.18 9.62 17.28
C ASP A 223 0.20 8.46 18.22
N THR A 224 -0.70 7.51 18.47
CA THR A 224 -0.44 6.37 19.37
C THR A 224 -0.97 5.04 18.80
N PRO A 225 -0.33 3.89 19.14
CA PRO A 225 -0.86 2.57 18.79
C PRO A 225 -2.27 2.36 19.35
N LYS A 226 -2.51 2.83 20.58
CA LYS A 226 -3.81 2.73 21.26
C LYS A 226 -4.96 3.36 20.49
N GLU A 227 -4.79 4.60 20.01
CA GLU A 227 -5.82 5.27 19.21
C GLU A 227 -6.08 4.53 17.90
N CYS A 228 -5.01 4.12 17.21
CA CYS A 228 -5.09 3.38 15.96
C CYS A 228 -5.85 2.06 16.13
N PHE A 229 -5.46 1.25 17.13
CA PHE A 229 -6.00 -0.08 17.32
C PHE A 229 -7.45 -0.02 17.81
N ASN A 230 -7.79 0.94 18.67
CA ASN A 230 -9.19 1.14 19.07
C ASN A 230 -10.08 1.52 17.89
N ALA A 231 -9.60 2.39 16.99
CA ALA A 231 -10.33 2.76 15.78
C ALA A 231 -10.47 1.60 14.79
N LEU A 232 -9.49 0.70 14.73
CA LEU A 232 -9.57 -0.50 13.89
C LEU A 232 -10.49 -1.56 14.50
N LYS A 233 -10.41 -1.80 15.82
CA LYS A 233 -11.31 -2.72 16.53
C LYS A 233 -12.77 -2.26 16.44
N SER A 234 -13.04 -0.95 16.55
CA SER A 234 -14.41 -0.43 16.38
C SER A 234 -14.96 -0.60 14.96
N ARG A 235 -14.08 -0.73 13.95
CA ARG A 235 -14.43 -1.09 12.57
C ARG A 235 -14.53 -2.60 12.33
N GLY A 236 -14.34 -3.42 13.37
CA GLY A 236 -14.47 -4.88 13.30
C GLY A 236 -13.24 -5.61 12.75
N TYR A 237 -12.05 -5.00 12.81
CA TYR A 237 -10.80 -5.71 12.52
C TYR A 237 -10.28 -6.40 13.78
N ARG A 238 -9.70 -7.60 13.60
CA ARG A 238 -8.74 -8.14 14.57
C ARG A 238 -7.36 -7.55 14.29
N ILE A 239 -6.58 -7.34 15.33
CA ILE A 239 -5.22 -6.80 15.26
C ILE A 239 -4.20 -7.94 15.33
N ALA A 240 -3.42 -8.11 14.27
CA ALA A 240 -2.35 -9.10 14.18
C ALA A 240 -0.98 -8.41 14.13
N THR A 241 -0.22 -8.48 15.23
CA THR A 241 1.10 -7.86 15.34
C THR A 241 2.21 -8.83 14.98
N THR A 242 3.19 -8.38 14.20
CA THR A 242 4.39 -9.18 13.91
C THR A 242 5.30 -9.23 15.13
N HIS A 243 5.64 -10.42 15.60
CA HIS A 243 6.53 -10.61 16.74
C HIS A 243 7.52 -11.76 16.50
N LEU A 244 8.71 -11.66 17.09
CA LEU A 244 9.78 -12.67 16.94
C LEU A 244 9.85 -13.66 18.12
N GLY A 245 9.00 -13.48 19.14
CA GLY A 245 8.97 -14.36 20.32
C GLY A 245 8.32 -15.73 20.08
N MET A 246 8.31 -16.55 21.14
CA MET A 246 7.85 -17.94 21.10
C MET A 246 6.32 -18.08 21.02
N ASP A 247 5.57 -17.10 21.53
CA ASP A 247 4.10 -17.12 21.57
C ASP A 247 3.50 -16.45 20.32
N THR A 248 3.79 -17.02 19.14
CA THR A 248 3.32 -16.48 17.86
C THR A 248 2.66 -17.55 16.99
N VAL A 249 1.66 -17.14 16.23
CA VAL A 249 1.01 -17.97 15.21
C VAL A 249 1.73 -17.76 13.88
N SER A 250 2.09 -18.86 13.22
CA SER A 250 2.64 -18.81 11.87
C SER A 250 1.64 -18.16 10.90
N ILE A 251 2.11 -17.29 10.03
CA ILE A 251 1.27 -16.62 9.02
C ILE A 251 0.53 -17.61 8.09
N TYR A 252 1.06 -18.83 7.96
CA TYR A 252 0.48 -19.91 7.15
C TYR A 252 -0.71 -20.59 7.82
N ASP A 253 -0.79 -20.52 9.15
CA ASP A 253 -1.86 -21.14 9.95
C ASP A 253 -2.98 -20.14 10.29
N MET A 254 -2.77 -18.86 9.99
CA MET A 254 -3.78 -17.82 10.16
C MET A 254 -4.89 -17.94 9.11
N ASP A 255 -6.13 -17.75 9.55
CA ASP A 255 -7.28 -17.61 8.65
C ASP A 255 -7.42 -16.16 8.15
N TRP A 256 -7.01 -15.87 6.93
CA TRP A 256 -7.06 -14.52 6.36
C TRP A 256 -8.41 -14.14 5.76
N SER A 257 -9.40 -15.04 5.82
CA SER A 257 -10.79 -14.71 5.47
C SER A 257 -11.42 -13.75 6.49
N CYS A 258 -10.94 -13.77 7.73
CA CYS A 258 -11.32 -12.85 8.78
C CYS A 258 -10.69 -11.46 8.57
N PRO A 259 -11.44 -10.35 8.79
CA PRO A 259 -10.91 -9.01 8.68
C PRO A 259 -9.75 -8.77 9.64
N THR A 260 -8.60 -8.37 9.10
CA THR A 260 -7.33 -8.35 9.84
C THR A 260 -6.54 -7.08 9.55
N ALA A 261 -6.14 -6.38 10.60
CA ALA A 261 -5.12 -5.35 10.55
C ALA A 261 -3.74 -5.98 10.80
N ILE A 262 -2.87 -5.96 9.79
CA ILE A 262 -1.50 -6.46 9.87
C ILE A 262 -0.62 -5.34 10.40
N VAL A 263 -0.07 -5.50 11.61
CA VAL A 263 0.82 -4.51 12.21
C VAL A 263 2.27 -4.95 12.06
N VAL A 264 3.06 -4.13 11.38
CA VAL A 264 4.51 -4.31 11.24
C VAL A 264 5.25 -3.22 12.02
N GLY A 265 6.31 -3.63 12.72
CA GLY A 265 7.05 -2.77 13.65
C GLY A 265 8.30 -2.13 13.06
N ASN A 266 9.01 -1.39 13.90
CA ASN A 266 10.23 -0.70 13.55
C ASN A 266 11.41 -1.68 13.34
N GLU A 267 12.34 -1.36 12.43
CA GLU A 267 13.44 -2.27 12.06
C GLU A 267 14.41 -2.59 13.21
N GLY A 268 14.55 -1.68 14.18
CA GLY A 268 15.47 -1.84 15.31
C GLY A 268 14.80 -2.43 16.54
N SER A 269 13.69 -1.84 16.98
CA SER A 269 13.01 -2.21 18.22
C SER A 269 11.86 -3.20 18.04
N GLY A 270 11.46 -3.50 16.80
CA GLY A 270 10.24 -4.26 16.52
C GLY A 270 8.98 -3.47 16.86
N ILE A 271 7.91 -4.21 17.18
CA ILE A 271 6.63 -3.70 17.69
C ILE A 271 6.80 -3.29 19.15
N SER A 272 6.12 -2.23 19.60
CA SER A 272 6.18 -1.80 21.00
C SER A 272 5.41 -2.73 21.94
N ASP A 273 5.79 -2.77 23.23
CA ASP A 273 5.06 -3.53 24.24
C ASP A 273 3.59 -3.09 24.35
N GLU A 274 3.32 -1.79 24.22
CA GLU A 274 1.95 -1.25 24.18
C GLU A 274 1.14 -1.85 23.02
N ALA A 275 1.73 -1.95 21.82
CA ALA A 275 1.07 -2.56 20.68
C ALA A 275 0.88 -4.08 20.85
N LEU A 276 1.84 -4.78 21.46
CA LEU A 276 1.69 -6.22 21.77
C LEU A 276 0.54 -6.46 22.76
N GLU A 277 0.44 -5.68 23.83
CA GLU A 277 -0.63 -5.79 24.83
C GLU A 277 -2.03 -5.53 24.25
N LEU A 278 -2.12 -4.64 23.26
CA LEU A 278 -3.39 -4.32 22.59
C LEU A 278 -3.72 -5.25 21.43
N SER A 279 -2.79 -6.10 21.00
CA SER A 279 -2.98 -7.03 19.89
C SER A 279 -4.00 -8.13 20.23
N ASP A 280 -4.75 -8.59 19.23
CA ASP A 280 -5.63 -9.76 19.42
C ASP A 280 -4.87 -11.07 19.19
N LEU A 281 -3.81 -11.02 18.37
CA LEU A 281 -2.87 -12.11 18.18
C LEU A 281 -1.50 -11.60 17.74
N CYS A 282 -0.47 -12.35 18.08
CA CYS A 282 0.88 -12.17 17.56
C CYS A 282 1.15 -13.19 16.45
N CYS A 283 1.72 -12.74 15.33
CA CYS A 283 2.08 -13.60 14.20
C CYS A 283 3.55 -13.51 13.84
N SER A 284 4.08 -14.57 13.22
CA SER A 284 5.47 -14.65 12.80
C SER A 284 5.62 -15.28 11.41
N ILE A 285 6.63 -14.81 10.68
CA ILE A 285 7.04 -15.43 9.41
C ILE A 285 8.12 -16.46 9.77
N PRO A 286 7.92 -17.76 9.47
CA PRO A 286 8.94 -18.77 9.73
C PRO A 286 10.28 -18.43 9.09
N MET A 287 11.35 -18.44 9.91
CA MET A 287 12.72 -18.17 9.50
C MET A 287 13.53 -19.47 9.50
N ASN A 288 14.20 -19.77 8.39
CA ASN A 288 15.04 -20.98 8.24
C ASN A 288 16.54 -20.66 8.05
N GLY A 289 16.92 -19.39 8.19
CA GLY A 289 18.27 -18.90 7.95
C GLY A 289 19.02 -18.52 9.23
N MET A 290 20.19 -17.89 9.07
CA MET A 290 20.99 -17.35 10.18
C MET A 290 20.50 -15.97 10.67
N VAL A 291 19.61 -15.33 9.92
CA VAL A 291 19.05 -14.02 10.29
C VAL A 291 17.73 -14.22 11.02
N ASP A 292 17.50 -13.39 12.04
CA ASP A 292 16.34 -13.52 12.93
C ASP A 292 15.09 -12.86 12.35
N SER A 293 15.23 -11.94 11.39
CA SER A 293 14.11 -11.20 10.82
C SER A 293 14.34 -10.74 9.38
N PHE A 294 13.25 -10.42 8.69
CA PHE A 294 13.27 -9.71 7.41
C PHE A 294 13.30 -8.19 7.64
N ASN A 295 13.76 -7.44 6.62
CA ASN A 295 13.48 -6.00 6.54
C ASN A 295 11.96 -5.75 6.62
N VAL A 296 11.54 -4.69 7.31
CA VAL A 296 10.12 -4.41 7.58
C VAL A 296 9.27 -4.33 6.31
N SER A 297 9.76 -3.72 5.24
CA SER A 297 9.02 -3.60 3.99
C SER A 297 8.87 -4.95 3.27
N VAL A 298 9.87 -5.82 3.40
CA VAL A 298 9.85 -7.19 2.89
C VAL A 298 8.87 -8.04 3.69
N ALA A 299 8.92 -7.94 5.03
CA ALA A 299 7.99 -8.64 5.92
C ALA A 299 6.53 -8.24 5.61
N ALA A 300 6.25 -6.94 5.49
CA ALA A 300 4.94 -6.43 5.11
C ALA A 300 4.49 -6.99 3.75
N GLY A 301 5.38 -7.03 2.76
CA GLY A 301 5.10 -7.62 1.45
C GLY A 301 4.74 -9.11 1.52
N ILE A 302 5.50 -9.90 2.28
CA ILE A 302 5.25 -11.35 2.47
C ILE A 302 3.90 -11.57 3.15
N LEU A 303 3.64 -10.86 4.25
CA LEU A 303 2.39 -10.93 5.01
C LEU A 303 1.19 -10.60 4.15
N MET A 304 1.21 -9.45 3.47
CA MET A 304 0.12 -9.01 2.62
C MET A 304 -0.09 -9.96 1.43
N HIS A 305 0.98 -10.43 0.78
CA HIS A 305 0.86 -11.34 -0.35
C HIS A 305 0.27 -12.69 0.08
N HIS A 306 0.71 -13.21 1.22
CA HIS A 306 0.15 -14.44 1.78
C HIS A 306 -1.33 -14.26 2.14
N ALA A 307 -1.68 -13.15 2.81
CA ALA A 307 -3.06 -12.82 3.14
C ALA A 307 -3.96 -12.78 1.90
N VAL A 308 -3.53 -12.11 0.84
CA VAL A 308 -4.26 -12.03 -0.44
C VAL A 308 -4.40 -13.42 -1.08
N SER A 309 -3.34 -14.22 -1.07
CA SER A 309 -3.34 -15.57 -1.66
C SER A 309 -4.28 -16.53 -0.91
N ASP A 310 -4.25 -16.51 0.42
CA ASP A 310 -5.13 -17.32 1.27
C ASP A 310 -6.59 -16.89 1.09
N ARG A 311 -6.86 -15.58 1.02
CA ARG A 311 -8.21 -15.04 0.72
C ARG A 311 -8.74 -15.49 -0.63
N ILE A 312 -7.95 -15.39 -1.70
CA ILE A 312 -8.35 -15.89 -3.02
C ILE A 312 -8.67 -17.39 -2.96
N THR A 313 -7.87 -18.15 -2.22
CA THR A 313 -8.05 -19.60 -2.07
C THR A 313 -9.32 -19.97 -1.29
N ARG A 314 -9.63 -19.24 -0.20
CA ARG A 314 -10.77 -19.54 0.68
C ARG A 314 -12.09 -18.90 0.24
N LEU A 315 -12.03 -17.66 -0.25
CA LEU A 315 -13.20 -16.83 -0.60
C LEU A 315 -13.46 -16.78 -2.11
N GLY A 316 -12.51 -17.21 -2.95
CA GLY A 316 -12.61 -17.14 -4.41
C GLY A 316 -12.22 -15.79 -5.03
N SER A 317 -12.22 -14.71 -4.23
CA SER A 317 -11.75 -13.38 -4.64
C SER A 317 -11.07 -12.65 -3.49
N HIS A 318 -10.15 -11.73 -3.82
CA HIS A 318 -9.56 -10.82 -2.84
C HIS A 318 -10.45 -9.60 -2.59
N GLY A 319 -10.96 -9.01 -3.69
CA GLY A 319 -11.81 -7.84 -3.64
C GLY A 319 -13.10 -8.10 -2.87
N ASP A 320 -13.45 -7.19 -1.97
CA ASP A 320 -14.55 -7.33 -1.01
C ASP A 320 -15.55 -6.16 -1.04
N LEU A 321 -15.45 -5.29 -2.04
CA LEU A 321 -16.33 -4.13 -2.20
C LEU A 321 -17.65 -4.49 -2.88
N SER A 322 -18.75 -3.97 -2.34
CA SER A 322 -20.05 -3.91 -2.99
C SER A 322 -20.04 -2.96 -4.19
N GLU A 323 -21.02 -3.08 -5.09
CA GLU A 323 -21.05 -2.25 -6.30
C GLU A 323 -21.14 -0.75 -6.01
N SER A 324 -21.90 -0.35 -4.97
CA SER A 324 -21.93 1.04 -4.52
C SER A 324 -20.59 1.52 -3.98
N GLU A 325 -19.85 0.68 -3.25
CA GLU A 325 -18.53 1.05 -2.71
C GLU A 325 -17.49 1.14 -3.82
N LYS A 326 -17.59 0.28 -4.85
CA LYS A 326 -16.76 0.38 -6.05
C LYS A 326 -17.01 1.68 -6.80
N ASP A 327 -18.27 2.13 -6.91
CA ASP A 327 -18.60 3.42 -7.54
C ASP A 327 -17.95 4.58 -6.77
N ILE A 328 -18.06 4.58 -5.43
CA ILE A 328 -17.43 5.60 -4.57
C ILE A 328 -15.90 5.60 -4.76
N LEU A 329 -15.25 4.43 -4.73
CA LEU A 329 -13.80 4.35 -4.89
C LEU A 329 -13.35 4.73 -6.32
N THR A 330 -14.16 4.40 -7.33
CA THR A 330 -13.89 4.77 -8.73
C THR A 330 -14.02 6.28 -8.93
N ALA A 331 -15.03 6.91 -8.32
CA ALA A 331 -15.19 8.37 -8.30
C ALA A 331 -13.96 9.02 -7.65
N GLU A 332 -13.55 8.53 -6.48
CA GLU A 332 -12.36 9.01 -5.78
C GLU A 332 -11.09 8.87 -6.64
N PHE A 333 -10.86 7.71 -7.27
CA PHE A 333 -9.70 7.52 -8.15
C PHE A 333 -9.71 8.46 -9.36
N SER A 334 -10.88 8.75 -9.89
CA SER A 334 -11.08 9.70 -10.99
C SER A 334 -10.73 11.13 -10.56
N LEU A 335 -11.11 11.53 -9.35
CA LEU A 335 -10.76 12.83 -8.77
C LEU A 335 -9.27 12.92 -8.44
N ARG A 336 -8.68 11.87 -7.85
CA ARG A 336 -7.24 11.83 -7.57
C ARG A 336 -6.44 11.92 -8.86
N HIS A 337 -6.90 11.30 -9.96
CA HIS A 337 -6.15 11.16 -11.20
C HIS A 337 -5.50 12.45 -11.70
N SER A 338 -6.26 13.53 -11.84
CA SER A 338 -5.79 14.79 -12.40
C SER A 338 -6.40 15.99 -11.66
N ARG A 339 -5.63 17.08 -11.56
CA ARG A 339 -6.16 18.37 -11.07
C ARG A 339 -7.29 18.90 -11.95
N SER A 340 -7.25 18.59 -13.25
CA SER A 340 -8.33 18.94 -14.18
C SER A 340 -9.64 18.23 -13.82
N SER A 341 -9.58 16.97 -13.37
CA SER A 341 -10.76 16.23 -12.92
C SER A 341 -11.43 16.88 -11.71
N LEU A 342 -10.62 17.36 -10.76
CA LEU A 342 -11.12 18.14 -9.61
C LEU A 342 -11.81 19.42 -10.05
N SER A 343 -11.22 20.19 -10.98
CA SER A 343 -11.84 21.43 -11.47
C SER A 343 -13.14 21.18 -12.23
N ILE A 344 -13.22 20.09 -13.00
CA ILE A 344 -14.44 19.71 -13.74
C ILE A 344 -15.56 19.37 -12.76
N ALA A 345 -15.26 18.55 -11.74
CA ALA A 345 -16.25 18.20 -10.72
C ALA A 345 -16.70 19.43 -9.91
N TYR A 346 -15.79 20.36 -9.62
CA TYR A 346 -16.12 21.62 -8.93
C TYR A 346 -17.06 22.51 -9.75
N GLU A 347 -16.78 22.70 -11.04
CA GLU A 347 -17.65 23.45 -11.94
C GLU A 347 -19.02 22.78 -12.11
N PHE A 348 -19.06 21.45 -12.14
CA PHE A 348 -20.32 20.70 -12.14
C PHE A 348 -21.15 20.98 -10.87
N ALA A 349 -20.53 20.93 -9.69
CA ALA A 349 -21.20 21.23 -8.42
C ALA A 349 -21.77 22.66 -8.39
N LYS A 350 -21.01 23.65 -8.88
CA LYS A 350 -21.44 25.05 -8.94
C LYS A 350 -22.63 25.26 -9.87
N ARG A 351 -22.64 24.61 -11.04
CA ARG A 351 -23.78 24.65 -11.98
C ARG A 351 -25.04 24.06 -11.35
N LYS A 352 -24.91 22.93 -10.67
CA LYS A 352 -26.01 22.28 -9.95
C LYS A 352 -26.60 23.21 -8.88
N GLN A 353 -25.76 23.84 -8.07
CA GLN A 353 -26.22 24.81 -7.06
C GLN A 353 -27.03 25.95 -7.68
N ASN A 354 -26.56 26.52 -8.79
CA ASN A 354 -27.27 27.59 -9.49
C ASN A 354 -28.61 27.13 -10.07
N SER A 355 -28.70 25.89 -10.57
CA SER A 355 -29.96 25.32 -11.08
C SER A 355 -30.99 25.01 -9.98
N THR A 356 -30.57 24.88 -8.72
CA THR A 356 -31.50 24.58 -7.61
C THR A 356 -32.04 25.85 -6.95
N SER A 357 -31.50 27.02 -7.29
CA SER A 357 -31.87 28.34 -6.72
C SER A 357 -32.90 29.10 -7.56
N PHE A 358 -33.39 28.50 -8.65
CA PHE A 358 -34.52 28.98 -9.48
C PHE A 358 -35.69 28.02 -9.30
#